data_AF-A0AAP5Z1X5-F1
#
_entry.id   AF-A0AAP5Z1X5-F1
#
_cell.length_a   1.000
_cell.length_b   1.000
_cell.length_c   1.000
_cell.angle_alpha   90.00
_cell.angle_beta   90.00
_cell.angle_gamma   90.00
#
_symmetry.space_group_name_H-M   'P 1'
#
loop_
_entity.id
_entity.type
_entity.pdbx_description
1 polymer ?
#
loop_
_entity_poly.entity_id
_entity_poly.type
_entity_poly.pdbx_seq_one_letter_code
_entity_poly.pdbx_strand_id
1 'polypeptide(L)'
;MSTRKPATIAVRTGIESDSQYHAVVPPIYLSTNYGFPAFGEVPKYDYTRSGNPNRGLLESALSELESGKGAVVTNCGTSALNLWVSAFLGPDDLIVAPHDCYGGTYRLFNTRANKGDFKVQFVDQSDEQALEAALAKKPKLILLETPSNPLVRVVDIAAVCEKAKQVGALVAVDNTFLT
;
A
#
# COMPACT_ATOMS: atom_id res chain seq x y z
N MET A 1 -9.49 -12.63 10.25
CA MET A 1 -9.70 -12.85 8.80
C MET A 1 -11.18 -12.75 8.53
N SER A 2 -11.60 -12.18 7.39
CA SER A 2 -13.02 -12.14 7.03
C SER A 2 -13.56 -13.55 6.85
N THR A 3 -14.81 -13.77 7.27
CA THR A 3 -15.53 -15.04 7.09
C THR A 3 -16.28 -15.09 5.75
N ARG A 4 -16.26 -14.00 4.98
CA ARG A 4 -16.97 -13.87 3.69
C ARG A 4 -16.08 -14.33 2.54
N LYS A 5 -16.71 -14.84 1.47
CA LYS A 5 -16.01 -15.17 0.22
C LYS A 5 -15.54 -13.88 -0.49
N PRO A 6 -14.36 -13.86 -1.14
CA PRO A 6 -13.86 -12.69 -1.85
C PRO A 6 -14.85 -12.08 -2.85
N ALA A 7 -15.51 -12.92 -3.66
CA ALA A 7 -16.53 -12.47 -4.61
C ALA A 7 -17.72 -11.78 -3.93
N THR A 8 -18.10 -12.23 -2.72
CA THR A 8 -19.15 -11.58 -1.94
C THR A 8 -18.70 -10.21 -1.45
N ILE A 9 -17.46 -10.09 -0.98
CA ILE A 9 -16.89 -8.81 -0.54
C ILE A 9 -16.88 -7.82 -1.72
N ALA A 10 -16.36 -8.24 -2.88
CA ALA A 10 -16.24 -7.41 -4.08
C ALA A 10 -17.59 -6.85 -4.55
N VAL A 11 -18.66 -7.65 -4.48
CA VAL A 11 -19.99 -7.25 -4.97
C VAL A 11 -20.84 -6.56 -3.90
N ARG A 12 -20.72 -6.93 -2.62
CA ARG A 12 -21.63 -6.45 -1.56
C ARG A 12 -21.10 -5.24 -0.80
N THR A 13 -19.82 -4.89 -0.92
CA THR A 13 -19.28 -3.74 -0.15
C THR A 13 -20.02 -2.45 -0.52
N GLY A 14 -20.64 -1.81 0.47
CA GLY A 14 -21.39 -0.56 0.31
C GLY A 14 -22.81 -0.71 -0.24
N ILE A 15 -23.24 -1.90 -0.68
CA ILE A 15 -24.63 -2.12 -1.10
C ILE A 15 -25.55 -1.95 0.12
N GLU A 16 -26.66 -1.23 -0.09
CA GLU A 16 -27.67 -0.92 0.92
C GLU A 16 -27.11 -0.12 2.13
N SER A 17 -25.98 0.57 1.96
CA SER A 17 -25.38 1.37 3.04
C SER A 17 -25.94 2.80 3.15
N ASP A 18 -26.79 3.22 2.21
CA ASP A 18 -27.43 4.54 2.27
C ASP A 18 -28.54 4.54 3.32
N SER A 19 -28.28 5.21 4.45
CA SER A 19 -29.26 5.37 5.53
C SER A 19 -30.21 6.55 5.31
N GLN A 20 -29.94 7.43 4.35
CA GLN A 20 -30.73 8.65 4.16
C GLN A 20 -31.92 8.42 3.22
N TYR A 21 -31.71 7.72 2.11
CA TYR A 21 -32.75 7.45 1.11
C TYR A 21 -32.92 5.96 0.77
N HIS A 22 -32.18 5.07 1.45
CA HIS A 22 -32.23 3.62 1.23
C HIS A 22 -31.94 3.21 -0.22
N ALA A 23 -31.08 3.95 -0.92
CA ALA A 23 -30.60 3.55 -2.23
C ALA A 23 -29.84 2.21 -2.14
N VAL A 24 -30.14 1.29 -3.06
CA VAL A 24 -29.46 -0.01 -3.14
C VAL A 24 -27.97 0.18 -3.45
N VAL A 25 -27.65 1.09 -4.37
CA VAL A 25 -26.29 1.49 -4.71
C VAL A 25 -25.95 2.76 -3.90
N PRO A 26 -24.79 2.81 -3.23
CA PRO A 26 -24.41 3.99 -2.45
C PRO A 26 -24.31 5.23 -3.35
N PRO A 27 -24.86 6.39 -2.94
CA PRO A 27 -24.73 7.64 -3.69
C PRO A 27 -23.27 8.04 -3.91
N ILE A 28 -23.01 8.82 -4.96
CA ILE A 28 -21.69 9.39 -5.21
C ILE A 28 -21.61 10.77 -4.54
N TYR A 29 -20.81 10.89 -3.49
CA TYR A 29 -20.60 12.11 -2.74
C TYR A 29 -19.50 12.97 -3.39
N LEU A 30 -19.91 13.81 -4.34
CA LEU A 30 -19.05 14.79 -5.03
C LEU A 30 -18.95 16.12 -4.26
N SER A 31 -18.72 16.05 -2.95
CA SER A 31 -18.49 17.24 -2.12
C SER A 31 -17.03 17.34 -1.69
N THR A 32 -16.58 18.59 -1.48
CA THR A 32 -15.28 18.90 -0.90
C THR A 32 -15.36 19.02 0.62
N ASN A 33 -16.44 19.60 1.15
CA ASN A 33 -16.69 19.83 2.57
C ASN A 33 -17.95 19.11 3.04
N TYR A 34 -18.01 18.78 4.33
CA TYR A 34 -19.17 18.18 4.97
C TYR A 34 -19.57 19.01 6.20
N GLY A 35 -20.87 18.99 6.53
CA GLY A 35 -21.41 19.76 7.65
C GLY A 35 -20.97 19.20 9.01
N PHE A 36 -20.66 20.09 9.94
CA PHE A 36 -20.39 19.74 11.34
C PHE A 36 -21.73 19.67 12.11
N PRO A 37 -21.98 18.62 12.91
CA PRO A 37 -23.19 18.55 13.72
C PRO A 37 -23.31 19.69 14.74
N ALA A 38 -22.18 20.05 15.37
CA ALA A 38 -22.08 21.15 16.32
C ALA A 38 -20.63 21.68 16.41
N PHE A 39 -20.43 22.80 17.10
CA PHE A 39 -19.09 23.34 17.36
C PHE A 39 -18.26 22.37 18.20
N GLY A 40 -17.06 22.02 17.73
CA GLY A 40 -16.16 21.07 18.40
C GLY A 40 -16.45 19.59 18.12
N GLU A 41 -17.56 19.25 17.47
CA GLU A 41 -17.89 17.88 17.09
C GLU A 41 -17.40 17.58 15.67
N VAL A 42 -16.24 16.95 15.56
CA VAL A 42 -15.65 16.58 14.26
C VAL A 42 -16.38 15.35 13.70
N PRO A 43 -17.12 15.46 12.59
CA PRO A 43 -17.76 14.32 11.96
C PRO A 43 -16.71 13.35 11.39
N LYS A 44 -17.14 12.11 11.09
CA LYS A 44 -16.26 11.12 10.41
C LYS A 44 -15.68 11.66 9.10
N TYR A 45 -16.46 12.43 8.36
CA TYR A 45 -16.04 13.12 7.14
C TYR A 45 -16.30 14.61 7.32
N ASP A 46 -15.25 15.41 7.24
CA ASP A 46 -15.26 16.87 7.34
C ASP A 46 -14.76 17.51 6.03
N TYR A 47 -13.72 16.94 5.44
CA TYR A 47 -13.08 17.38 4.21
C TYR A 47 -12.61 16.20 3.36
N THR A 48 -12.93 16.24 2.06
CA THR A 48 -12.79 15.09 1.14
C THR A 48 -11.35 14.56 1.03
N ARG A 49 -10.33 15.43 1.18
CA ARG A 49 -8.92 15.03 1.18
C ARG A 49 -8.58 14.11 2.36
N SER A 50 -9.13 14.41 3.53
CA SER A 50 -8.95 13.63 4.76
C SER A 50 -9.82 12.35 4.76
N GLY A 51 -11.02 12.43 4.18
CA GLY A 51 -11.92 11.28 4.08
C GLY A 51 -13.13 11.56 3.18
N ASN A 52 -13.58 10.55 2.45
CA ASN A 52 -14.75 10.63 1.57
C ASN A 52 -15.57 9.34 1.71
N PRO A 53 -16.92 9.39 1.78
CA PRO A 53 -17.75 8.20 1.94
C PRO A 53 -17.49 7.12 0.88
N ASN A 54 -17.40 7.48 -0.40
CA ASN A 54 -17.16 6.52 -1.48
C ASN A 54 -15.75 5.93 -1.40
N ARG A 55 -14.73 6.74 -1.10
CA ARG A 55 -13.35 6.26 -0.92
C ARG A 55 -13.24 5.31 0.29
N GLY A 56 -13.94 5.63 1.38
CA GLY A 56 -13.99 4.77 2.57
C GLY A 56 -14.60 3.39 2.29
N LEU A 57 -15.56 3.30 1.37
CA LEU A 57 -16.09 2.01 0.90
C LEU A 57 -15.04 1.21 0.13
N LEU A 58 -14.29 1.85 -0.76
CA LEU A 58 -13.18 1.20 -1.49
C LEU A 58 -12.07 0.75 -0.54
N GLU A 59 -11.68 1.59 0.43
CA GLU A 59 -10.70 1.26 1.46
C GLU A 59 -11.14 0.04 2.28
N SER A 60 -12.43 0.00 2.65
CA SER A 60 -13.00 -1.13 3.40
C SER A 60 -12.98 -2.42 2.56
N ALA A 61 -13.38 -2.35 1.28
CA ALA A 61 -13.37 -3.50 0.38
C ALA A 61 -11.95 -4.07 0.22
N LEU A 62 -10.98 -3.21 -0.09
CA LEU A 62 -9.58 -3.61 -0.28
C LEU A 62 -8.99 -4.19 1.00
N SER A 63 -9.23 -3.55 2.15
CA SER A 63 -8.76 -4.08 3.43
C SER A 63 -9.36 -5.45 3.74
N GLU A 64 -10.63 -5.69 3.41
CA GLU A 64 -11.26 -6.98 3.68
C GLU A 64 -10.74 -8.06 2.72
N LEU A 65 -10.57 -7.73 1.43
CA LEU A 65 -10.03 -8.64 0.41
C LEU A 65 -8.58 -9.07 0.72
N GLU A 66 -7.73 -8.12 1.10
CA GLU A 66 -6.33 -8.37 1.43
C GLU A 66 -6.13 -8.85 2.88
N SER A 67 -7.22 -9.06 3.63
CA SER A 67 -7.18 -9.40 5.07
C SER A 67 -6.34 -8.42 5.91
N GLY A 68 -6.25 -7.17 5.47
CA GLY A 68 -5.53 -6.08 6.12
C GLY A 68 -6.30 -5.48 7.30
N LYS A 69 -5.61 -4.62 8.07
CA LYS A 69 -6.20 -3.85 9.17
C LYS A 69 -6.89 -2.57 8.72
N GLY A 70 -6.56 -2.09 7.52
CA GLY A 70 -7.10 -0.91 6.88
C GLY A 70 -6.48 -0.76 5.50
N ALA A 71 -6.91 0.24 4.76
CA ALA A 71 -6.34 0.61 3.46
C ALA A 71 -6.28 2.13 3.32
N VAL A 72 -5.38 2.60 2.46
CA VAL A 72 -5.29 4.00 2.05
C VAL A 72 -5.34 4.05 0.54
N VAL A 73 -6.30 4.80 -0.01
CA VAL A 73 -6.43 4.97 -1.46
C VAL A 73 -5.77 6.27 -1.91
N THR A 74 -4.83 6.15 -2.83
CA THR A 74 -4.13 7.27 -3.48
C THR A 74 -4.57 7.42 -4.94
N ASN A 75 -4.08 8.45 -5.62
CA ASN A 75 -4.45 8.73 -7.01
C ASN A 75 -3.77 7.82 -8.05
N CYS A 76 -2.69 7.11 -7.69
CA CYS A 76 -2.02 6.13 -8.55
C CYS A 76 -1.06 5.23 -7.75
N GLY A 77 -0.62 4.10 -8.33
CA GLY A 77 0.31 3.16 -7.68
C GLY A 77 1.62 3.81 -7.21
N THR A 78 2.23 4.66 -8.05
CA THR A 78 3.45 5.39 -7.68
C THR A 78 3.23 6.32 -6.48
N SER A 79 2.05 6.90 -6.32
CA SER A 79 1.71 7.70 -5.13
C SER A 79 1.55 6.84 -3.88
N ALA A 80 1.06 5.60 -4.00
CA ALA A 80 1.00 4.66 -2.87
C ALA A 80 2.42 4.31 -2.39
N LEU A 81 3.32 3.96 -3.31
CA LEU A 81 4.74 3.70 -2.98
C LEU A 81 5.42 4.95 -2.41
N ASN A 82 5.18 6.12 -3.00
CA ASN A 82 5.75 7.38 -2.52
C ASN A 82 5.27 7.73 -1.10
N LEU A 83 3.97 7.54 -0.81
CA LEU A 83 3.41 7.74 0.51
C LEU A 83 4.06 6.79 1.53
N TRP A 84 4.18 5.51 1.18
CA TRP A 84 4.78 4.50 2.04
C TRP A 84 6.24 4.84 2.39
N VAL A 85 7.10 5.11 1.40
CA VAL A 85 8.50 5.45 1.70
C VAL A 85 8.63 6.78 2.45
N SER A 86 7.77 7.77 2.17
CA SER A 86 7.79 9.05 2.88
C SER A 86 7.34 8.94 4.34
N ALA A 87 6.47 7.97 4.66
CA ALA A 87 5.98 7.76 6.01
C ALA A 87 7.00 7.04 6.90
N PHE A 88 7.86 6.19 6.31
CA PHE A 88 8.72 5.29 7.08
C PHE A 88 10.22 5.55 6.94
N LEU A 89 10.72 6.16 5.87
CA LEU A 89 12.16 6.39 5.67
C LEU A 89 12.58 7.82 6.02
N GLY A 90 13.80 7.95 6.53
CA GLY A 90 14.58 9.18 6.54
C GLY A 90 15.93 9.04 5.79
N PRO A 91 16.74 10.12 5.74
CA PRO A 91 17.97 10.19 4.94
C PRO A 91 18.97 9.06 5.17
N ASP A 92 19.06 8.57 6.40
CA ASP A 92 20.00 7.52 6.79
C ASP A 92 19.49 6.09 6.57
N ASP A 93 18.18 5.93 6.38
CA ASP A 93 17.52 4.65 6.27
C ASP A 93 17.75 4.02 4.89
N LEU A 94 17.82 2.69 4.86
CA LEU A 94 18.00 1.91 3.63
C LEU A 94 16.69 1.19 3.26
N ILE A 95 16.30 1.31 1.99
CA ILE A 95 15.30 0.46 1.35
C ILE A 95 15.98 -0.52 0.37
N VAL A 96 15.62 -1.80 0.47
CA VAL A 96 15.96 -2.82 -0.53
C VAL A 96 14.78 -3.00 -1.48
N ALA A 97 15.01 -2.93 -2.78
CA ALA A 97 13.98 -3.09 -3.81
C ALA A 97 14.43 -4.11 -4.88
N PRO A 98 13.49 -4.72 -5.64
CA PRO A 98 13.83 -5.65 -6.70
C PRO A 98 14.58 -4.92 -7.83
N HIS A 99 15.65 -5.53 -8.35
CA HIS A 99 16.40 -4.97 -9.48
C HIS A 99 15.59 -4.89 -10.78
N ASP A 100 14.55 -5.72 -10.90
CA ASP A 100 13.66 -5.86 -12.05
C ASP A 100 12.23 -5.45 -11.71
N CYS A 101 12.06 -4.48 -10.80
CA CYS A 101 10.77 -3.88 -10.49
C CYS A 101 10.25 -2.97 -11.63
N TYR A 102 8.97 -2.62 -11.55
CA TYR A 102 8.35 -1.65 -12.45
C TYR A 102 9.21 -0.38 -12.60
N GLY A 103 9.46 0.05 -13.86
CA GLY A 103 10.36 1.16 -14.14
C GLY A 103 9.97 2.49 -13.48
N GLY A 104 8.69 2.70 -13.18
CA GLY A 104 8.23 3.85 -12.40
C GLY A 104 8.70 3.82 -10.94
N THR A 105 8.72 2.63 -10.33
CA THR A 105 9.25 2.37 -8.98
C THR A 105 10.75 2.64 -8.93
N TYR A 106 11.50 2.07 -9.87
CA TYR A 106 12.94 2.31 -9.99
C TYR A 106 13.25 3.81 -10.09
N ARG A 107 12.58 4.52 -11.01
CA ARG A 107 12.79 5.96 -11.20
C ARG A 107 12.44 6.76 -9.96
N LEU A 108 11.32 6.46 -9.30
CA LEU A 108 10.91 7.13 -8.08
C LEU A 108 11.99 6.98 -7.00
N PHE A 109 12.38 5.75 -6.67
CA PHE A 109 13.31 5.49 -5.57
C PHE A 109 14.71 6.02 -5.87
N ASN A 110 15.22 5.82 -7.10
CA ASN A 110 16.52 6.34 -7.50
C ASN A 110 16.56 7.89 -7.46
N THR A 111 15.53 8.57 -7.99
CA THR A 111 15.48 10.04 -7.95
C THR A 111 15.42 10.58 -6.52
N ARG A 112 14.65 9.94 -5.63
CA ARG A 112 14.55 10.36 -4.23
C ARG A 112 15.83 10.08 -3.45
N ALA A 113 16.47 8.93 -3.69
CA ALA A 113 17.74 8.61 -3.07
C ALA A 113 18.87 9.57 -3.50
N ASN A 114 18.91 9.96 -4.78
CA ASN A 114 19.87 10.96 -5.28
C ASN A 114 19.66 12.37 -4.69
N LYS A 115 18.48 12.65 -4.14
CA LYS A 115 18.20 13.88 -3.39
C LYS A 115 18.60 13.80 -1.91
N GLY A 116 19.00 12.62 -1.44
CA GLY A 116 19.33 12.38 -0.03
C GLY A 116 18.12 12.11 0.85
N ASP A 117 16.95 11.77 0.28
CA ASP A 117 15.76 11.47 1.09
C ASP A 117 15.90 10.16 1.87
N PHE A 118 16.64 9.20 1.33
CA PHE A 118 16.96 7.87 1.90
C PHE A 118 18.02 7.17 1.02
N LYS A 119 18.50 6.01 1.44
CA LYS A 119 19.39 5.14 0.64
C LYS A 119 18.56 4.03 -0.03
N VAL A 120 18.86 3.70 -1.28
CA VAL A 120 18.24 2.58 -2.00
C VAL A 120 19.29 1.58 -2.47
N GLN A 121 18.97 0.29 -2.34
CA GLN A 121 19.73 -0.79 -2.97
C GLN A 121 18.79 -1.67 -3.79
N PHE A 122 19.04 -1.75 -5.09
CA PHE A 122 18.36 -2.66 -5.99
C PHE A 122 19.08 -4.02 -5.99
N VAL A 123 18.33 -5.10 -5.79
CA VAL A 123 18.88 -6.45 -5.57
C VAL A 123 18.11 -7.47 -6.41
N ASP A 124 18.81 -8.46 -6.96
CA ASP A 124 18.15 -9.68 -7.43
C ASP A 124 17.69 -10.48 -6.22
N GLN A 125 16.41 -10.36 -5.87
CA GLN A 125 15.84 -10.99 -4.68
C GLN A 125 15.64 -12.51 -4.84
N SER A 126 15.92 -13.06 -6.03
CA SER A 126 16.00 -14.50 -6.25
C SER A 126 17.42 -15.07 -6.01
N ASP A 127 18.43 -14.20 -5.91
CA ASP A 127 19.78 -14.57 -5.51
C ASP A 127 19.91 -14.47 -3.98
N GLU A 128 20.03 -15.63 -3.34
CA GLU A 128 20.12 -15.74 -1.88
C GLU A 128 21.34 -15.00 -1.30
N GLN A 129 22.49 -15.05 -1.97
CA GLN A 129 23.70 -14.38 -1.48
C GLN A 129 23.56 -12.86 -1.58
N ALA A 130 23.00 -12.39 -2.70
CA ALA A 130 22.75 -10.96 -2.90
C ALA A 130 21.74 -10.42 -1.87
N LEU A 131 20.67 -11.18 -1.60
CA LEU A 131 19.67 -10.83 -0.60
C LEU A 131 20.26 -10.82 0.82
N GLU A 132 21.05 -11.82 1.20
CA GLU A 132 21.68 -11.89 2.52
C GLU A 132 22.67 -10.75 2.74
N ALA A 133 23.49 -10.42 1.74
CA ALA A 133 24.39 -9.27 1.79
C ALA A 133 23.64 -7.94 1.94
N ALA A 134 22.46 -7.81 1.35
CA ALA A 134 21.61 -6.63 1.51
C ALA A 134 20.97 -6.57 2.90
N LEU A 135 20.45 -7.69 3.41
CA LEU A 135 19.87 -7.79 4.75
C LEU A 135 20.89 -7.54 5.87
N ALA A 136 22.15 -7.93 5.67
CA ALA A 136 23.24 -7.66 6.62
C ALA A 136 23.46 -6.15 6.86
N LYS A 137 23.03 -5.29 5.93
CA LYS A 137 23.05 -3.82 6.08
C LYS A 137 21.89 -3.28 6.93
N LYS A 138 21.02 -4.16 7.43
CA LYS A 138 19.85 -3.83 8.27
C LYS A 138 18.94 -2.79 7.61
N PRO A 139 18.36 -3.09 6.43
CA PRO A 139 17.44 -2.16 5.79
C PRO A 139 16.22 -1.93 6.67
N LYS A 140 15.63 -0.74 6.58
CA LYS A 140 14.39 -0.41 7.28
C LYS A 140 13.18 -0.96 6.54
N LEU A 141 13.21 -0.90 5.21
CA LEU A 141 12.15 -1.37 4.32
C LEU A 141 12.67 -2.34 3.28
N ILE A 142 11.84 -3.31 2.92
CA ILE A 142 12.04 -4.20 1.78
C ILE A 142 10.78 -4.13 0.92
N LEU A 143 10.93 -3.77 -0.34
CA LEU A 143 9.88 -3.88 -1.34
C LEU A 143 10.05 -5.21 -2.08
N LEU A 144 8.96 -5.95 -2.24
CA LEU A 144 8.84 -7.10 -3.11
C LEU A 144 7.87 -6.78 -4.25
N GLU A 145 8.11 -7.34 -5.43
CA GLU A 145 7.20 -7.33 -6.56
C GLU A 145 7.22 -8.74 -7.16
N THR A 146 6.11 -9.47 -7.06
CA THR A 146 6.05 -10.87 -7.50
C THR A 146 4.64 -11.22 -8.01
N PRO A 147 4.49 -11.56 -9.30
CA PRO A 147 5.54 -11.59 -10.33
C PRO A 147 6.10 -10.20 -10.66
N SER A 148 7.40 -10.11 -10.99
CA SER A 148 8.06 -8.85 -11.34
C SER A 148 7.65 -8.30 -12.71
N ASN A 149 7.66 -6.98 -12.89
CA ASN A 149 7.42 -6.33 -14.18
C ASN A 149 8.74 -5.85 -14.84
N PRO A 150 9.15 -6.34 -16.03
CA PRO A 150 8.35 -7.13 -16.98
C PRO A 150 8.68 -8.63 -17.02
N LEU A 151 9.67 -9.08 -16.24
CA LEU A 151 10.27 -10.41 -16.42
C LEU A 151 9.50 -11.55 -15.74
N VAL A 152 8.44 -11.22 -14.98
CA VAL A 152 7.51 -12.17 -14.34
C VAL A 152 8.26 -13.12 -13.38
N ARG A 153 9.32 -12.61 -12.73
CA ARG A 153 10.08 -13.39 -11.74
C ARG A 153 9.27 -13.54 -10.46
N VAL A 154 9.40 -14.69 -9.82
CA VAL A 154 8.70 -15.01 -8.58
C VAL A 154 9.69 -15.02 -7.42
N VAL A 155 9.29 -14.40 -6.32
CA VAL A 155 10.04 -14.39 -5.06
C VAL A 155 9.17 -15.01 -3.97
N ASP A 156 9.77 -15.83 -3.10
CA ASP A 156 9.07 -16.41 -1.96
C ASP A 156 8.85 -15.33 -0.88
N ILE A 157 7.61 -14.83 -0.80
CA ILE A 157 7.21 -13.80 0.15
C ILE A 157 7.41 -14.27 1.60
N ALA A 158 7.08 -15.53 1.91
CA ALA A 158 7.15 -16.04 3.27
C ALA A 158 8.61 -16.12 3.75
N ALA A 159 9.49 -16.69 2.92
CA ALA A 159 10.92 -16.77 3.21
C ALA A 159 11.55 -15.38 3.41
N VAL A 160 11.22 -14.40 2.56
CA VAL A 160 11.73 -13.03 2.72
C VAL A 160 11.18 -12.38 3.99
N CYS A 161 9.89 -12.56 4.32
CA CYS A 161 9.31 -12.02 5.56
C CYS A 161 10.02 -12.58 6.81
N GLU A 162 10.36 -13.86 6.82
CA GLU A 162 11.11 -14.48 7.91
C GLU A 162 12.51 -13.86 8.07
N LYS A 163 13.27 -13.74 6.98
CA LYS A 163 14.60 -13.12 6.99
C LYS A 163 14.53 -11.63 7.37
N ALA A 164 13.53 -10.89 6.87
CA ALA A 164 13.30 -9.48 7.17
C ALA A 164 13.04 -9.25 8.67
N LYS A 165 12.24 -10.11 9.29
CA LYS A 165 11.93 -10.04 10.72
C LYS A 165 13.17 -10.18 11.60
N GLN A 166 14.14 -11.00 11.21
CA GLN A 166 15.39 -11.20 11.95
C GLN A 166 16.23 -9.93 12.02
N VAL A 167 16.14 -9.05 11.02
CA VAL A 167 16.88 -7.78 10.97
C VAL A 167 16.03 -6.57 11.34
N GLY A 168 14.75 -6.77 11.67
CA GLY A 168 13.82 -5.71 12.05
C GLY A 168 13.27 -4.87 10.89
N ALA A 169 13.35 -5.37 9.66
CA ALA A 169 12.85 -4.68 8.46
C ALA A 169 11.34 -4.86 8.29
N LEU A 170 10.66 -3.83 7.78
CA LEU A 170 9.27 -3.93 7.31
C LEU A 170 9.25 -4.38 5.84
N VAL A 171 8.29 -5.22 5.49
CA VAL A 171 8.11 -5.71 4.12
C VAL A 171 6.85 -5.09 3.52
N ALA A 172 6.94 -4.60 2.29
CA ALA A 172 5.80 -4.32 1.44
C ALA A 172 5.85 -5.18 0.18
N VAL A 173 4.68 -5.55 -0.33
CA VAL A 173 4.54 -6.32 -1.57
C VAL A 173 3.71 -5.47 -2.53
N ASP A 174 4.28 -5.16 -3.69
CA ASP A 174 3.52 -4.68 -4.84
C ASP A 174 2.80 -5.89 -5.46
N ASN A 175 1.50 -6.00 -5.17
CA ASN A 175 0.66 -7.12 -5.57
C ASN A 175 -0.15 -6.83 -6.86
N THR A 176 0.22 -5.78 -7.62
CA THR A 176 -0.58 -5.27 -8.75
C THR A 176 -0.90 -6.34 -9.81
N PHE A 177 -0.06 -7.35 -9.98
CA PHE A 177 -0.25 -8.41 -10.98
C PHE A 177 -1.27 -9.49 -10.59
N LEU A 178 -1.61 -9.65 -9.30
CA LEU A 178 -2.33 -10.82 -8.79
C LEU A 178 -3.73 -10.51 -8.23
N THR A 179 -4.19 -9.26 -8.28
CA THR A 179 -5.54 -8.83 -7.89
C THR A 179 -6.61 -9.12 -8.92
#